data_AF-A0A4Q6G9F9-F1
#
_entry.id   AF-A0A4Q6G9F9-F1
#
_cell.length_a   1.000
_cell.length_b   1.000
_cell.length_c   1.000
_cell.angle_alpha   90.00
_cell.angle_beta   90.00
_cell.angle_gamma   90.00
#
_symmetry.space_group_name_H-M   'P 1'
#
loop_
_entity.id
_entity.type
_entity.pdbx_description
1 polymer ?
#
loop_
_entity_poly.entity_id
_entity_poly.type
_entity_poly.pdbx_seq_one_letter_code
_entity_poly.pdbx_strand_id
1 'polypeptide(L)'
;MFLTLLLVTLLLAATVSWVVARAFNKPIVSILDRVIADQISAAWVRYLKFAIIVTGISSGVRIHELERYITPNQYQEKAQVIALT
;
A
#
# COMPACT_ATOMS: atom_id res chain seq x y z
N MET A 1 -16.22 8.93 7.23
CA MET A 1 -14.84 9.27 7.63
C MET A 1 -13.89 8.09 7.43
N PHE A 2 -14.14 6.93 8.05
CA PHE A 2 -13.30 5.75 7.82
C PHE A 2 -13.34 5.21 6.39
N LEU A 3 -14.51 4.83 5.90
CA LEU A 3 -14.67 4.26 4.56
C LEU A 3 -14.14 5.19 3.47
N THR A 4 -14.32 6.50 3.65
CA THR A 4 -13.77 7.52 2.74
C THR A 4 -12.25 7.55 2.75
N LEU A 5 -11.61 7.53 3.93
CA LEU A 5 -10.14 7.49 4.04
C LEU A 5 -9.58 6.16 3.51
N LEU A 6 -10.23 5.05 3.80
CA LEU A 6 -9.88 3.73 3.29
C LEU A 6 -9.96 3.70 1.76
N LEU A 7 -11.04 4.21 1.18
CA LEU A 7 -11.22 4.27 -0.28
C LEU A 7 -10.15 5.16 -0.93
N VAL A 8 -9.90 6.36 -0.39
CA VAL A 8 -8.88 7.27 -0.91
C VAL A 8 -7.48 6.66 -0.81
N THR A 9 -7.11 6.07 0.33
CA THR A 9 -5.80 5.42 0.51
C THR A 9 -5.63 4.19 -0.38
N LEU A 10 -6.68 3.39 -0.56
CA LEU A 10 -6.69 2.26 -1.49
C LEU A 10 -6.46 2.73 -2.93
N LEU A 11 -7.20 3.74 -3.38
CA LEU A 11 -7.04 4.28 -4.73
C LEU A 11 -5.65 4.89 -4.93
N LEU A 12 -5.14 5.61 -3.93
CA LEU A 12 -3.81 6.22 -3.99
C LEU A 12 -2.73 5.13 -4.08
N ALA A 13 -2.79 4.12 -3.21
CA ALA A 13 -1.85 3.00 -3.21
C ALA A 13 -1.92 2.21 -4.53
N ALA A 14 -3.11 1.94 -5.04
CA ALA A 14 -3.30 1.25 -6.33
C ALA A 14 -2.73 2.08 -7.49
N THR A 15 -3.00 3.38 -7.52
CA THR A 15 -2.51 4.29 -8.56
C THR A 15 -0.98 4.37 -8.53
N VAL A 16 -0.38 4.58 -7.36
CA VAL A 16 1.07 4.67 -7.21
C VAL A 16 1.74 3.35 -7.61
N SER A 17 1.23 2.22 -7.13
CA SER A 17 1.76 0.89 -7.46
C SER A 17 1.68 0.61 -8.96
N TRP A 18 0.58 1.00 -9.61
CA TRP A 18 0.41 0.86 -11.05
C TRP A 18 1.37 1.75 -11.84
N VAL A 19 1.55 3.01 -11.43
CA VAL A 19 2.50 3.95 -12.04
C VAL A 19 3.93 3.41 -11.93
N VAL A 20 4.32 2.91 -10.76
CA VAL A 20 5.64 2.30 -10.55
C VAL A 20 5.83 1.06 -11.42
N ALA A 21 4.87 0.13 -11.41
CA ALA A 21 4.92 -1.08 -12.26
C ALA A 21 5.04 -0.74 -13.75
N ARG A 22 4.39 0.34 -14.21
CA ARG A 22 4.46 0.81 -15.60
C ARG A 22 5.79 1.49 -15.91
N ALA A 23 6.30 2.34 -15.01
CA ALA A 23 7.58 3.02 -15.16
C ALA A 23 8.75 2.02 -15.26
N PHE A 24 8.71 0.96 -14.43
CA PHE A 24 9.76 -0.06 -14.39
C PHE A 24 9.56 -1.19 -15.41
N ASN A 25 8.49 -1.18 -16.22
CA ASN A 25 8.23 -2.25 -17.18
C ASN A 25 9.40 -2.47 -18.17
N LYS A 26 9.85 -1.40 -18.83
CA LYS A 26 10.96 -1.47 -19.79
C LYS A 26 12.27 -2.00 -19.17
N PRO A 27 12.77 -1.42 -18.05
CA PRO A 27 14.01 -1.92 -17.45
C PRO A 27 13.88 -3.35 -16.91
N ILE A 28 12.73 -3.73 -16.32
CA ILE A 28 12.50 -5.10 -15.85
C ILE A 28 12.63 -6.10 -17.00
N VAL A 29 11.94 -5.85 -18.12
CA VAL A 29 11.97 -6.73 -19.30
C VAL A 29 13.40 -6.82 -19.84
N SER A 30 14.06 -5.67 -20.04
CA SER A 30 15.43 -5.65 -20.57
C SER A 30 16.45 -6.38 -19.69
N ILE A 31 16.27 -6.37 -18.37
CA ILE A 31 17.14 -7.10 -17.45
C ILE A 31 16.82 -8.59 -17.48
N LEU A 32 15.54 -8.97 -17.41
CA LEU A 32 15.12 -10.37 -17.37
C LEU A 32 15.45 -11.12 -18.65
N ASP A 33 15.23 -10.51 -19.82
CA ASP A 33 15.56 -11.12 -21.11
C ASP A 33 17.07 -11.37 -21.27
N ARG A 34 17.90 -10.62 -20.54
CA ARG A 34 19.35 -10.77 -20.58
C ARG A 34 19.88 -11.81 -19.59
N VAL A 35 19.18 -12.04 -18.49
CA VAL A 35 19.64 -12.89 -17.38
C VAL A 35 19.00 -14.27 -17.41
N ILE A 36 17.76 -14.37 -17.90
CA ILE A 36 16.94 -15.58 -17.87
C ILE A 36 16.76 -16.10 -19.30
N ALA A 37 16.69 -17.43 -19.46
CA ALA A 37 16.35 -18.05 -20.74
C ALA A 37 15.01 -17.53 -21.30
N ASP A 38 14.98 -17.23 -22.59
CA ASP A 38 13.85 -16.59 -23.30
C ASP A 38 12.49 -17.25 -23.02
N GLN A 39 12.46 -18.59 -22.87
CA GLN A 39 11.23 -19.34 -22.69
C GLN A 39 10.49 -19.02 -21.38
N ILE A 40 11.21 -18.61 -20.33
CA ILE A 40 10.63 -18.34 -19.01
C ILE A 40 10.72 -16.86 -18.62
N SER A 41 11.53 -16.04 -19.32
CA SER A 41 11.66 -14.60 -19.04
C SER A 41 10.31 -13.89 -18.98
N ALA A 42 9.44 -14.13 -19.97
CA ALA A 42 8.11 -13.50 -20.02
C ALA A 42 7.22 -13.86 -18.82
N ALA A 43 7.31 -15.10 -18.31
CA ALA A 43 6.59 -15.54 -17.13
C ALA A 43 7.12 -14.83 -15.86
N TRP A 44 8.44 -14.70 -15.75
CA TRP A 44 9.08 -13.98 -14.64
C TRP A 44 8.75 -12.49 -14.64
N VAL A 45 8.67 -11.85 -15.80
CA VAL A 45 8.23 -10.44 -15.91
C VAL A 45 6.80 -10.28 -15.37
N ARG A 46 5.89 -11.20 -15.70
CA ARG A 46 4.50 -11.17 -15.19
C ARG A 46 4.47 -11.37 -13.68
N TYR A 47 5.25 -12.31 -13.17
CA TYR A 47 5.34 -12.58 -11.74
C TYR A 47 5.87 -11.36 -10.97
N LEU A 48 6.92 -10.70 -11.48
CA LEU A 48 7.50 -9.52 -10.83
C LEU A 48 6.53 -8.34 -10.83
N LYS A 49 5.82 -8.10 -11.94
CA LYS A 49 4.76 -7.06 -12.00
C LYS A 49 3.64 -7.34 -11.01
N PHE A 50 3.21 -8.59 -10.90
CA PHE A 50 2.21 -9.00 -9.93
C PHE A 50 2.70 -8.71 -8.50
N ALA A 51 3.94 -9.08 -8.18
CA ALA A 51 4.54 -8.82 -6.87
C ALA A 51 4.58 -7.32 -6.56
N ILE A 52 4.98 -6.45 -7.51
CA ILE A 52 4.99 -4.99 -7.32
C ILE A 52 3.59 -4.47 -6.96
N ILE A 53 2.56 -4.88 -7.70
CA ILE A 53 1.20 -4.40 -7.47
C ILE A 53 0.67 -4.89 -6.12
N VAL A 54 0.82 -6.17 -5.81
CA VAL A 54 0.32 -6.76 -4.56
C VAL A 54 1.02 -6.15 -3.36
N THR A 55 2.36 -6.13 -3.35
CA THR A 55 3.13 -5.57 -2.22
C THR A 55 2.92 -4.07 -2.05
N GLY A 56 2.78 -3.32 -3.16
CA GLY A 56 2.49 -1.89 -3.11
C GLY A 56 1.12 -1.57 -2.52
N ILE A 57 0.08 -2.32 -2.90
CA ILE A 57 -1.26 -2.15 -2.32
C ILE A 57 -1.29 -2.62 -0.86
N SER A 58 -0.71 -3.77 -0.54
CA SER A 58 -0.68 -4.32 0.82
C SER A 58 0.09 -3.44 1.80
N SER A 59 1.16 -2.77 1.37
CA SER A 59 1.93 -1.84 2.21
C SER A 59 1.30 -0.44 2.29
N GLY A 60 0.57 -0.03 1.25
CA GLY A 60 -0.08 1.29 1.18
C GLY A 60 -1.36 1.40 2.01
N VAL A 61 -2.12 0.31 2.16
CA VAL A 61 -3.39 0.31 2.90
C VAL A 61 -3.18 -0.19 4.33
N ARG A 62 -2.84 0.72 5.24
CA ARG A 62 -2.64 0.42 6.68
C ARG A 62 -3.96 0.55 7.45
N ILE A 63 -4.80 -0.49 7.35
CA ILE A 63 -6.14 -0.52 7.98
C ILE A 63 -6.06 -0.24 9.50
N HIS A 64 -5.06 -0.80 10.19
CA HIS A 64 -4.87 -0.62 11.63
C HIS A 64 -4.59 0.83 12.05
N GLU A 65 -3.98 1.65 11.17
CA GLU A 65 -3.77 3.07 11.45
C GLU A 65 -5.04 3.88 11.22
N LEU A 66 -5.83 3.51 10.20
CA LEU A 66 -7.11 4.16 9.89
C LEU A 66 -8.14 4.00 11.02
N GLU A 67 -8.14 2.87 11.73
CA GLU A 67 -9.02 2.64 12.89
C GLU A 67 -8.78 3.64 14.03
N ARG A 68 -7.54 4.13 14.21
CA ARG A 68 -7.18 5.11 15.26
C ARG A 68 -7.82 6.48 15.06
N TYR A 69 -8.25 6.81 13.85
CA TYR A 69 -8.89 8.09 13.53
C TYR A 69 -10.41 8.09 13.75
N ILE A 70 -11.00 6.93 14.09
CA ILE A 70 -12.44 6.77 14.31
C ILE A 70 -12.73 6.51 15.80
N THR A 71 -11.82 5.83 16.50
CA THR A 71 -11.98 5.54 17.93
C THR A 71 -11.81 6.85 18.72
N PRO A 72 -12.83 7.34 19.44
CA PRO A 72 -12.69 8.50 20.29
C PRO A 72 -11.59 8.22 21.32
N ASN A 73 -10.74 9.20 21.54
CA ASN A 73 -9.61 9.12 22.46
C ASN A 73 -10.16 8.81 23.87
N GLN A 74 -10.17 7.54 24.29
CA GLN A 74 -10.74 7.10 25.59
C GLN A 74 -10.07 7.80 26.79
N TYR A 75 -8.93 8.47 26.57
CA TYR A 75 -8.24 9.31 27.54
C TYR A 75 -8.92 10.65 27.84
N GLN A 76 -9.84 11.15 27.00
CA GLN A 76 -10.53 12.42 27.25
C GLN A 76 -11.83 12.27 28.05
N GLU A 77 -12.46 11.09 28.04
CA GLU A 77 -13.74 10.86 28.74
C GLU A 77 -13.59 10.77 30.26
N LYS A 78 -12.35 10.59 30.77
CA LYS A 78 -12.01 10.53 32.20
C LYS A 78 -11.01 11.60 32.65
N ALA A 79 -10.88 12.72 31.93
CA ALA A 79 -10.22 13.89 32.49
C ALA A 79 -11.16 14.58 33.50
N GLN A 80 -11.45 13.91 34.62
CA GLN A 80 -12.05 14.58 35.76
C GLN A 80 -11.04 15.61 36.25
N VAL A 81 -11.42 16.88 36.19
CA VAL A 81 -10.69 17.98 36.82
C VAL A 81 -10.65 17.68 38.31
N ILE A 82 -9.52 17.19 38.80
CA ILE A 82 -9.29 17.02 40.23
C ILE A 82 -9.16 18.43 40.79
N ALA A 83 -10.25 18.95 41.37
CA ALA A 83 -10.19 20.16 42.18
C ALA A 83 -9.35 19.82 43.42
N LEU A 84 -8.13 20.35 43.48
CA LEU A 84 -7.30 20.32 44.68
C LEU A 84 -7.88 21.36 45.65
N THR A 85 -8.76 20.93 46.56
CA THR A 85 -9.22 21.72 47.71
C THR A 85 -8.83 20.99 48.98
#